data_AF-A0A357FZD6-F1
#
_entry.id   AF-A0A357FZD6-F1
#
_cell.length_a   1.000
_cell.length_b   1.000
_cell.length_c   1.000
_cell.angle_alpha   90.00
_cell.angle_beta   90.00
_cell.angle_gamma   90.00
#
_symmetry.space_group_name_H-M   'P 1'
#
loop_
_entity.id
_entity.type
_entity.pdbx_description
1 polymer ?
#
loop_
_entity_poly.entity_id
_entity_poly.type
_entity_poly.pdbx_seq_one_letter_code
_entity_poly.pdbx_strand_id
1 'polypeptide(L)' 'MPTRLSKRSVRGFFYVCLCLFLSFSGASHARQLDDYPVVKLRSLDKVTARTMTFEARVGSTVKFGQLYIKV' A
#
# COMPACT_ATOMS: atom_id res chain seq x y z
N MET A 1 -14.61 59.96 -19.63
CA MET A 1 -13.51 59.01 -19.88
C MET A 1 -13.96 57.59 -19.51
N PRO A 2 -14.22 56.67 -20.45
CA PRO A 2 -14.50 55.27 -20.10
C PRO A 2 -13.22 54.42 -20.16
N THR A 3 -12.92 53.71 -19.08
CA THR A 3 -11.74 52.84 -18.91
C THR A 3 -11.92 51.50 -19.62
N ARG A 4 -11.00 51.19 -20.55
CA ARG A 4 -10.98 49.99 -21.40
C ARG A 4 -10.45 48.78 -20.63
N LEU A 5 -11.32 48.05 -19.92
CA LEU A 5 -10.93 46.89 -19.12
C LEU A 5 -10.69 45.62 -19.97
N SER A 6 -9.40 45.28 -20.09
CA SER A 6 -8.81 43.97 -19.77
C SER A 6 -9.49 42.68 -20.25
N LYS A 7 -9.72 42.51 -21.57
CA LYS A 7 -10.00 41.19 -22.18
C LYS A 7 -8.78 40.23 -22.18
N ARG A 8 -7.57 40.73 -21.88
CA ARG A 8 -6.33 39.93 -21.84
C ARG A 8 -6.18 39.13 -20.53
N SER A 9 -6.74 39.59 -19.41
CA SER A 9 -6.59 38.93 -18.10
C SER A 9 -7.40 37.64 -17.95
N VAL A 10 -8.59 37.56 -18.57
CA VAL A 10 -9.47 36.38 -18.50
C VAL A 10 -8.85 35.17 -19.23
N ARG A 11 -8.18 35.42 -20.36
CA ARG A 11 -7.50 34.37 -21.13
C ARG A 11 -6.32 33.79 -20.34
N GLY A 12 -5.50 34.65 -19.72
CA GLY A 12 -4.38 34.20 -18.87
C GLY A 12 -4.85 33.41 -17.65
N PHE A 13 -5.92 33.85 -16.99
CA PHE A 13 -6.52 33.15 -15.85
C PHE A 13 -7.04 31.75 -16.22
N PHE A 14 -7.61 31.60 -17.43
CA PHE A 14 -8.07 30.31 -17.93
C PHE A 14 -6.92 29.32 -18.15
N TYR A 15 -5.78 29.78 -18.69
CA TYR A 15 -4.60 28.91 -18.89
C TYR A 15 -3.93 28.50 -17.57
N VAL A 16 -3.86 29.40 -16.58
CA VAL A 16 -3.31 29.06 -15.25
C VAL A 16 -4.18 28.01 -14.55
N CYS A 17 -5.51 28.15 -14.63
CA CYS A 17 -6.44 27.18 -14.08
C CYS A 17 -6.32 25.82 -14.79
N LEU A 18 -6.20 25.81 -16.13
CA LEU A 18 -5.99 24.60 -16.91
C LEU A 18 -4.68 23.88 -16.55
N CYS A 19 -3.57 24.62 -16.37
CA CYS A 19 -2.30 24.06 -15.94
C CYS A 19 -2.37 23.44 -14.53
N LEU A 20 -3.07 24.09 -13.60
CA LEU A 20 -3.28 23.58 -12.24
C LEU A 20 -4.04 22.25 -12.23
N PHE A 21 -5.05 22.11 -13.10
CA PHE A 21 -5.80 20.86 -13.24
C PHE A 21 -4.95 19.71 -13.82
N LEU A 22 -4.06 20.00 -14.77
CA LEU A 22 -3.19 19.00 -15.40
C LEU A 22 -2.10 18.47 -14.45
N SER A 23 -1.63 19.27 -13.50
CA SER A 23 -0.59 18.86 -12.54
C SER A 23 -1.11 17.99 -11.40
N PHE A 24 -2.43 17.89 -11.18
CA PHE A 24 -3.01 17.09 -10.09
C PHE A 24 -3.18 15.60 -10.45
N SER A 25 -2.96 15.20 -11.71
CA SER A 25 -3.13 13.82 -12.18
C SER A 25 -1.90 12.94 -11.89
N GLY A 26 -1.34 13.05 -10.68
CA GLY A 26 -0.36 12.09 -10.18
C GLY A 26 -1.07 10.79 -9.85
N ALA A 27 -0.95 9.77 -10.71
CA ALA A 27 -1.47 8.44 -10.44
C ALA A 27 -0.81 7.88 -9.17
N SER A 28 -1.53 7.92 -8.05
CA SER A 28 -1.13 7.24 -6.84
C SER A 28 -1.27 5.73 -7.08
N HIS A 29 -0.17 5.07 -7.44
CA HIS A 29 -0.13 3.61 -7.49
C HIS A 29 -0.19 3.07 -6.05
N ALA A 30 -1.41 2.82 -5.58
CA ALA A 30 -1.63 2.03 -4.38
C ALA A 30 -1.08 0.63 -4.67
N ARG A 31 0.01 0.27 -4.00
CA ARG A 31 0.60 -1.06 -4.10
C ARG A 31 -0.42 -2.05 -3.51
N GLN A 32 -0.87 -3.00 -4.32
CA GLN A 32 -1.78 -4.04 -3.88
C GLN A 32 -1.10 -4.84 -2.75
N LEU A 33 -1.73 -4.84 -1.58
CA LEU A 33 -1.34 -5.69 -0.47
C LEU A 33 -2.02 -7.04 -0.71
N ASP A 34 -1.23 -8.06 -0.99
CA ASP A 34 -1.74 -9.42 -1.16
C ASP A 34 -2.08 -9.99 0.23
N ASP A 35 -3.35 -10.30 0.46
CA ASP A 35 -3.78 -11.02 1.66
C ASP A 35 -3.33 -12.49 1.55
N TYR A 36 -2.39 -12.90 2.41
CA TYR A 36 -1.93 -14.29 2.50
C TYR A 36 -2.68 -15.01 3.63
N PRO A 37 -3.73 -15.80 3.34
CA PRO A 37 -4.52 -16.46 4.37
C PRO A 37 -3.78 -17.61 5.07
N VAL A 38 -2.74 -18.17 4.43
CA VAL A 38 -1.96 -19.30 4.92
C VAL A 38 -0.48 -19.03 4.69
N VAL A 39 0.34 -19.25 5.72
CA VAL A 39 1.80 -19.13 5.66
C VAL A 39 2.47 -20.46 6.01
N LYS A 40 3.62 -20.72 5.40
CA LYS A 40 4.42 -21.93 5.63
C LYS A 40 5.58 -21.61 6.58
N LEU A 41 5.53 -22.19 7.77
CA LEU A 41 6.51 -21.98 8.83
C LEU A 41 7.49 -23.14 8.88
N ARG A 42 8.78 -22.83 9.08
CA ARG A 42 9.85 -23.81 9.25
C ARG A 42 10.31 -23.80 10.71
N SER A 43 10.22 -24.94 11.37
CA SER A 43 10.71 -25.15 12.73
C SER A 43 12.02 -25.93 12.72
N LEU A 44 12.86 -25.64 13.71
CA LEU A 44 14.10 -26.36 14.01
C LEU A 44 14.04 -26.83 15.47
N ASP A 45 14.00 -28.14 15.67
CA ASP A 45 14.29 -28.73 16.97
C ASP A 45 15.80 -28.69 17.19
N LYS A 46 16.25 -27.88 18.15
CA LYS A 46 17.68 -27.70 18.46
C LYS A 46 18.29 -28.89 19.21
N VAL A 47 17.48 -29.75 19.82
CA VAL A 47 17.96 -30.94 20.53
C VAL A 47 18.31 -32.03 19.52
N THR A 48 17.44 -32.24 18.54
CA THR A 48 17.62 -33.30 17.51
C THR A 48 18.18 -32.79 16.18
N ALA A 49 18.38 -31.47 16.04
CA ALA A 49 18.74 -30.79 14.79
C ALA A 49 17.76 -31.03 13.62
N ARG A 50 16.54 -31.48 13.90
CA ARG A 50 15.54 -31.79 12.88
C ARG A 50 14.78 -30.54 12.47
N THR A 51 14.64 -30.37 11.16
CA THR A 51 13.76 -29.38 10.58
C THR A 51 12.40 -29.99 10.30
N MET A 52 11.33 -29.24 10.56
CA MET A 52 10.01 -29.54 10.00
C MET A 52 9.37 -28.29 9.39
N THR A 53 8.40 -28.50 8.52
CA THR A 53 7.60 -27.42 7.92
C THR A 53 6.13 -27.69 8.18
N PHE A 54 5.39 -26.64 8.54
CA PHE A 54 3.96 -26.72 8.77
C PHE A 54 3.27 -25.47 8.26
N GLU A 55 2.00 -25.59 7.89
CA GLU A 55 1.18 -24.50 7.39
C GLU A 55 0.30 -23.96 8.51
N ALA A 56 0.15 -22.64 8.58
CA ALA A 56 -0.65 -21.97 9.59
C ALA A 56 -1.49 -20.85 8.96
N ARG A 57 -2.72 -20.69 9.45
CA ARG A 57 -3.58 -19.57 9.03
C ARG A 57 -3.17 -18.30 9.74
N VAL A 58 -3.06 -17.19 9.01
CA VAL A 58 -2.76 -15.88 9.60
C VAL A 58 -3.91 -15.46 10.51
N GLY A 59 -3.59 -14.95 11.69
CA GLY A 59 -4.53 -14.65 12.77
C GLY A 59 -4.87 -15.82 13.69
N SER A 60 -4.42 -17.04 13.38
CA SER A 60 -4.62 -18.20 14.25
C SER A 60 -3.47 -18.40 15.25
N THR A 61 -3.76 -19.07 16.36
CA THR A 61 -2.72 -19.52 17.30
C THR A 61 -2.47 -21.00 17.07
N VAL A 62 -1.23 -21.36 16.75
CA VAL A 62 -0.81 -22.73 16.49
C VAL A 62 0.08 -23.24 17.61
N LYS A 63 -0.07 -24.52 17.96
CA LYS A 63 0.73 -25.18 18.99
C LYS A 63 1.85 -25.99 18.33
N PHE A 64 3.09 -25.70 18.72
CA PHE A 64 4.26 -26.45 18.31
C PHE A 64 4.97 -27.03 19.54
N GLY A 65 4.77 -28.32 19.80
CA GLY A 65 5.23 -28.96 21.04
C GLY A 65 4.59 -28.30 22.26
N GLN A 66 5.40 -27.60 23.05
CA GLN A 66 4.93 -26.83 24.22
C GLN A 66 4.74 -25.33 23.94
N LEU A 67 5.11 -24.85 22.75
CA LEU A 67 5.04 -23.44 22.38
C LEU A 67 3.72 -23.12 21.69
N TYR A 68 3.18 -21.95 22.01
CA TYR A 68 2.04 -21.36 21.32
C TYR A 68 2.53 -20.18 20.49
N ILE A 69 2.23 -20.19 19.19
CA ILE A 69 2.70 -19.20 18.22
C ILE A 69 1.47 -18.50 17.66
N LYS A 70 1.43 -17.18 17.78
CA LYS A 70 0.44 -16.35 17.09
C LYS A 70 1.01 -15.96 15.73
N VAL A 71 0.29 -16.31 14.67
CA VAL A 71 0.70 -16.11 13.28
C VAL A 71 0.06 -14.85 12.72
#